data_AF-A0A1X7SYK5-F1
#
_entry.id   AF-A0A1X7SYK5-F1
#
_cell.length_a   1.000
_cell.length_b   1.000
_cell.length_c   1.000
_cell.angle_alpha   90.00
_cell.angle_beta   90.00
_cell.angle_gamma   90.00
#
_symmetry.space_group_name_H-M   'P 1'
#
loop_
_entity.id
_entity.type
_entity.pdbx_description
1 polymer ?
#
loop_
_entity_poly.entity_id
_entity_poly.type
_entity_poly.pdbx_seq_one_letter_code
_entity_poly.pdbx_strand_id
1 'polypeptide(L)'
;VSTHSTGIPEATVYAGQVFYERADLLRFTAARDLNALRQYIKQTYAIREMDEDFTFQLNPSLKYACVQLIFDGQQLKPTTGWTVSPHKNPCLIRERDILGFGDISTTIPPSCLVSIYAENSPHTVPNLSYSVPLKGVQEQMEIIINRSLRNISSSDPVNINRSPPSAPPPPTPSGTFRGDIAHRVMTECTSSIKDCGIDISFLVDKLLEHKIVNSREKRKITARETDDDKMDELLHIILSSIHMNGKVFGIFIDILREEDTLRTIALADTLMDKYKE
;
A
#
# COMPACT_ATOMS: atom_id res chain seq x y z
N VAL A 1 -45.10 -13.02 -39.72
CA VAL A 1 -44.66 -11.68 -39.25
C VAL A 1 -43.50 -11.89 -38.32
N SER A 2 -42.43 -11.15 -38.61
CA SER A 2 -41.10 -11.23 -38.03
C SER A 2 -41.06 -10.77 -36.57
N THR A 3 -40.24 -11.41 -35.74
CA THR A 3 -39.50 -10.73 -34.67
C THR A 3 -38.08 -11.28 -34.66
N HIS A 4 -37.23 -10.71 -35.51
CA HIS A 4 -35.79 -10.75 -35.32
C HIS A 4 -35.48 -10.13 -33.95
N SER A 5 -35.14 -10.97 -32.97
CA SER A 5 -34.44 -10.51 -31.78
C SER A 5 -33.08 -10.02 -32.25
N THR A 6 -32.86 -8.71 -32.24
CA THR A 6 -31.55 -8.11 -32.41
C THR A 6 -30.71 -8.57 -31.22
N GLY A 7 -30.00 -9.69 -31.39
CA GLY A 7 -29.06 -10.27 -30.43
C GLY A 7 -27.80 -9.42 -30.31
N ILE A 8 -27.97 -8.14 -29.98
CA ILE A 8 -26.87 -7.29 -29.52
C ILE A 8 -26.70 -7.66 -28.04
N PRO A 9 -25.55 -8.24 -27.64
CA PRO A 9 -25.26 -8.46 -26.23
C PRO A 9 -25.39 -7.14 -25.50
N GLU A 10 -26.21 -7.09 -24.45
CA GLU A 10 -26.28 -5.92 -23.58
C GLU A 10 -24.87 -5.64 -23.04
N ALA A 11 -24.40 -4.41 -23.19
CA ALA A 11 -23.03 -4.06 -22.83
C ALA A 11 -22.82 -4.23 -21.32
N THR A 12 -21.84 -5.06 -20.94
CA THR A 12 -21.55 -5.36 -19.54
C THR A 12 -21.26 -4.08 -18.76
N VAL A 13 -22.05 -3.85 -17.71
CA VAL A 13 -21.85 -2.74 -16.78
C VAL A 13 -20.94 -3.19 -15.64
N TYR A 14 -19.90 -2.42 -15.38
CA TYR A 14 -18.98 -2.60 -14.27
C TYR A 14 -19.19 -1.51 -13.23
N ALA A 15 -18.81 -1.80 -12.00
CA ALA A 15 -18.74 -0.86 -10.90
C ALA A 15 -17.29 -0.48 -10.61
N GLY A 16 -17.04 0.81 -10.43
CA GLY A 16 -15.80 1.37 -9.91
C GLY A 16 -16.01 1.92 -8.50
N GLN A 17 -15.01 1.76 -7.63
CA GLN A 17 -14.97 2.38 -6.31
C GLN A 17 -13.64 3.10 -6.13
N VAL A 18 -13.72 4.37 -5.73
CA VAL A 18 -12.58 5.16 -5.26
C VAL A 18 -12.64 5.23 -3.73
N PHE A 19 -11.51 5.01 -3.09
CA PHE A 19 -11.37 5.17 -1.64
C PHE A 19 -9.94 5.47 -1.25
N TYR A 20 -9.77 5.86 0.00
CA TYR A 20 -8.49 6.22 0.57
C TYR A 20 -8.16 5.34 1.77
N GLU A 21 -7.03 4.67 1.70
CA GLU A 21 -6.46 3.92 2.83
C GLU A 21 -5.80 4.87 3.83
N ARG A 22 -5.17 5.93 3.32
CA ARG A 22 -4.58 7.03 4.08
C ARG A 22 -4.85 8.34 3.31
N ALA A 23 -4.66 9.50 3.95
CA ALA A 23 -4.98 10.78 3.29
C ALA A 23 -4.26 11.00 1.95
N ASP A 24 -3.06 10.46 1.84
CA ASP A 24 -2.14 10.56 0.71
C ASP A 24 -2.20 9.35 -0.24
N LEU A 25 -3.03 8.34 0.03
CA LEU A 25 -3.08 7.10 -0.75
C LEU A 25 -4.49 6.78 -1.22
N LEU A 26 -4.74 7.05 -2.49
CA LEU A 26 -5.97 6.70 -3.20
C LEU A 26 -5.84 5.30 -3.81
N ARG A 27 -6.91 4.53 -3.71
CA ARG A 27 -7.12 3.31 -4.48
C ARG A 27 -8.36 3.45 -5.35
N PHE A 28 -8.21 3.11 -6.62
CA PHE A 28 -9.31 2.81 -7.52
C PHE A 28 -9.36 1.30 -7.75
N THR A 29 -10.55 0.73 -7.66
CA THR A 29 -10.80 -0.70 -7.92
C THR A 29 -12.12 -0.89 -8.65
N ALA A 30 -12.25 -2.00 -9.38
CA ALA A 30 -13.42 -2.28 -10.19
C ALA A 30 -13.86 -3.75 -10.10
N ALA A 31 -15.17 -3.98 -10.17
CA ALA A 31 -15.81 -5.28 -10.12
C ALA A 31 -17.10 -5.31 -10.96
N ARG A 32 -17.72 -6.48 -11.13
CA ARG A 32 -19.09 -6.59 -11.67
C ARG A 32 -20.16 -6.19 -10.66
N ASP A 33 -19.92 -6.51 -9.38
CA ASP A 33 -20.86 -6.29 -8.30
C ASP A 33 -20.29 -5.28 -7.30
N LEU A 34 -20.93 -4.10 -7.22
CA LEU A 34 -20.54 -3.02 -6.31
C LEU A 34 -20.69 -3.40 -4.84
N ASN A 35 -21.71 -4.18 -4.49
CA ASN A 35 -21.95 -4.58 -3.10
C ASN A 35 -20.89 -5.58 -2.63
N ALA A 36 -20.57 -6.57 -3.47
CA ALA A 36 -19.48 -7.51 -3.20
C ALA A 36 -18.14 -6.77 -3.07
N LEU A 37 -17.88 -5.81 -3.96
CA LEU A 37 -16.68 -4.98 -3.92
C LEU A 37 -16.58 -4.16 -2.63
N ARG A 38 -17.65 -3.47 -2.24
CA ARG A 38 -17.70 -2.69 -0.99
C ARG A 38 -17.53 -3.56 0.26
N GLN A 39 -18.14 -4.74 0.28
CA GLN A 39 -17.98 -5.69 1.39
C GLN A 39 -16.52 -6.13 1.52
N TYR A 40 -15.89 -6.52 0.41
CA TYR A 40 -14.47 -6.84 0.38
C TYR A 40 -13.61 -5.68 0.91
N ILE A 41 -13.82 -4.47 0.38
CA ILE A 41 -13.02 -3.30 0.76
C ILE A 41 -13.12 -3.03 2.27
N LYS A 42 -14.32 -3.10 2.85
CA LYS A 42 -14.57 -2.90 4.28
C LYS A 42 -13.96 -3.96 5.18
N GLN A 43 -13.82 -5.19 4.70
CA GLN A 43 -13.24 -6.29 5.46
C GLN A 43 -11.71 -6.33 5.35
N THR A 44 -11.15 -5.86 4.23
CA THR A 44 -9.73 -6.00 3.93
C THR A 44 -8.90 -4.76 4.26
N TYR A 45 -9.45 -3.54 4.11
CA TYR A 45 -8.66 -2.32 4.25
C TYR A 45 -9.10 -1.49 5.46
N ALA A 46 -8.12 -0.88 6.13
CA ALA A 46 -8.35 0.24 7.03
C ALA A 46 -8.71 1.48 6.19
N ILE A 47 -10.00 1.65 5.90
CA ILE A 47 -10.48 2.75 5.06
C ILE A 47 -10.50 4.03 5.90
N ARG A 48 -9.82 5.07 5.41
CA ARG A 48 -9.93 6.42 5.96
C ARG A 48 -11.15 7.15 5.41
N GLU A 49 -11.35 7.07 4.10
CA GLU A 49 -12.42 7.76 3.40
C GLU A 49 -12.91 6.89 2.25
N MET A 50 -14.20 6.63 2.22
CA MET A 50 -14.87 6.06 1.04
C MET A 50 -15.37 7.25 0.22
N ASP A 51 -14.83 7.41 -0.98
CA ASP A 51 -15.17 8.51 -1.87
C ASP A 51 -16.28 8.04 -2.84
N GLU A 52 -16.29 8.56 -4.07
CA GLU A 52 -17.27 8.18 -5.08
C GLU A 52 -17.15 6.72 -5.56
N ASP A 53 -18.32 6.13 -5.81
CA ASP A 53 -18.53 5.00 -6.69
C ASP A 53 -19.29 5.43 -7.94
N PHE A 54 -19.14 4.64 -9.00
CA PHE A 54 -19.81 4.88 -10.27
C PHE A 54 -19.88 3.59 -11.07
N THR A 55 -20.74 3.58 -12.08
CA THR A 55 -20.81 2.49 -13.06
C THR A 55 -20.21 2.93 -14.38
N PHE A 56 -19.66 1.98 -15.15
CA PHE A 56 -19.13 2.24 -16.47
C PHE A 56 -19.24 1.01 -17.37
N GLN A 57 -19.26 1.25 -18.66
CA GLN A 57 -19.11 0.23 -19.69
C GLN A 57 -17.76 0.38 -20.36
N LEU A 58 -17.08 -0.73 -20.62
CA LEU A 58 -15.86 -0.73 -21.42
C LEU A 58 -16.22 -0.58 -22.89
N ASN A 59 -15.37 0.10 -23.65
CA ASN A 59 -15.61 0.30 -25.08
C ASN A 59 -15.48 -1.06 -25.82
N PRO A 60 -16.58 -1.58 -26.41
CA PRO A 60 -16.60 -2.91 -27.03
C PRO A 60 -15.76 -2.96 -28.31
N SER A 61 -15.39 -1.81 -28.87
CA SER A 61 -14.57 -1.71 -30.09
C SER A 61 -13.08 -1.98 -29.82
N LEU A 62 -12.65 -2.05 -28.56
CA LEU A 62 -11.25 -2.26 -28.20
C LEU A 62 -10.93 -3.76 -28.11
N LYS A 63 -9.92 -4.20 -28.86
CA LYS A 63 -9.41 -5.59 -28.84
C LYS A 63 -9.01 -6.08 -27.44
N TYR A 64 -8.57 -5.16 -26.58
CA TYR A 64 -8.21 -5.43 -25.19
C TYR A 64 -8.98 -4.44 -24.31
N ALA A 65 -10.20 -4.83 -23.91
CA ALA A 65 -11.04 -4.00 -23.06
C ALA A 65 -10.35 -3.76 -21.70
N CYS A 66 -10.19 -2.49 -21.36
CA CYS A 66 -9.55 -2.05 -20.14
C CYS A 66 -10.01 -0.63 -19.80
N VAL A 67 -9.95 -0.31 -18.50
CA VAL A 67 -10.08 1.06 -18.02
C VAL A 67 -8.69 1.53 -17.60
N GLN A 68 -8.26 2.68 -18.11
CA GLN A 68 -6.98 3.29 -17.78
C GLN A 68 -7.21 4.68 -17.20
N LEU A 69 -6.57 4.96 -16.06
CA LEU A 69 -6.54 6.28 -15.43
C LEU A 69 -5.39 7.09 -16.04
N ILE A 70 -5.70 8.31 -16.49
CA ILE A 70 -4.78 9.17 -17.23
C ILE A 70 -4.32 10.33 -16.33
N PHE A 71 -2.99 10.46 -16.15
CA PHE A 71 -2.35 11.43 -15.23
C PHE A 71 -1.40 12.42 -15.94
N ASP A 72 -1.27 12.35 -17.25
CA ASP A 72 -0.44 13.25 -18.08
C ASP A 72 -1.28 14.36 -18.76
N GLY A 73 -2.57 14.45 -18.42
CA GLY A 73 -3.50 15.44 -18.95
C GLY A 73 -3.35 16.83 -18.31
N GLN A 74 -3.64 17.87 -19.10
CA GLN A 74 -3.69 19.24 -18.62
C GLN A 74 -4.83 19.44 -17.62
N GLN A 75 -4.51 20.08 -16.49
CA GLN A 75 -5.47 20.35 -15.42
C GLN A 75 -6.07 21.75 -15.58
N LEU A 76 -7.39 21.87 -15.36
CA LEU A 76 -8.10 23.14 -15.43
C LEU A 76 -7.84 24.02 -14.21
N LYS A 77 -7.65 23.39 -13.04
CA LYS A 77 -7.37 24.09 -11.78
C LYS A 77 -5.87 24.01 -11.46
N PRO A 78 -5.32 25.02 -10.77
CA PRO A 78 -3.93 25.00 -10.36
C PRO A 78 -3.61 23.78 -9.48
N THR A 79 -2.49 23.12 -9.77
CA THR A 79 -1.96 21.99 -8.99
C THR A 79 -0.57 22.29 -8.41
N THR A 80 -0.19 23.57 -8.36
CA THR A 80 1.13 24.02 -7.91
C THR A 80 1.44 23.49 -6.50
N GLY A 81 2.61 22.87 -6.35
CA GLY A 81 3.03 22.24 -5.10
C GLY A 81 2.34 20.91 -4.78
N TRP A 82 1.55 20.35 -5.70
CA TRP A 82 0.96 19.02 -5.55
C TRP A 82 1.55 18.04 -6.55
N THR A 83 1.75 16.80 -6.11
CA THR A 83 2.16 15.67 -6.96
C THR A 83 1.11 14.56 -6.83
N VAL A 84 0.58 14.11 -7.96
CA VAL A 84 -0.32 12.95 -8.07
C VAL A 84 0.40 11.90 -8.89
N SER A 85 0.80 10.80 -8.25
CA SER A 85 1.68 9.79 -8.86
C SER A 85 1.02 8.41 -8.86
N PRO A 86 0.66 7.84 -10.03
CA PRO A 86 0.23 6.47 -10.09
C PRO A 86 1.38 5.51 -9.79
N HIS A 87 1.08 4.39 -9.12
CA HIS A 87 2.08 3.36 -8.78
C HIS A 87 2.39 2.43 -9.95
N LYS A 88 1.56 2.45 -11.00
CA LYS A 88 1.74 1.70 -12.24
C LYS A 88 1.64 2.66 -13.41
N ASN A 89 2.51 2.47 -14.40
CA ASN A 89 2.43 3.18 -15.68
C ASN A 89 2.52 2.16 -16.83
N PRO A 90 1.45 1.93 -17.60
CA PRO A 90 0.13 2.58 -17.51
C PRO A 90 -0.65 2.17 -16.25
N CYS A 91 -1.43 3.11 -15.70
CA CYS A 91 -2.33 2.87 -14.57
C CYS A 91 -3.65 2.30 -15.09
N LEU A 92 -3.72 0.98 -15.27
CA LEU A 92 -4.87 0.32 -15.93
C LEU A 92 -5.37 -0.92 -15.19
N ILE A 93 -6.64 -1.25 -15.43
CA ILE A 93 -7.33 -2.48 -15.05
C ILE A 93 -7.91 -3.12 -16.31
N ARG A 94 -7.64 -4.41 -16.53
CA ARG A 94 -8.17 -5.14 -17.70
C ARG A 94 -9.52 -5.77 -17.36
N GLU A 95 -10.40 -5.87 -18.34
CA GLU A 95 -11.71 -6.50 -18.20
C GLU A 95 -11.61 -7.90 -17.59
N ARG A 96 -10.70 -8.74 -18.10
CA ARG A 96 -10.46 -10.09 -17.59
C ARG A 96 -10.15 -10.13 -16.09
N ASP A 97 -9.49 -9.09 -15.56
CA ASP A 97 -9.11 -9.02 -14.15
C ASP A 97 -10.32 -8.61 -13.30
N ILE A 98 -11.23 -7.79 -13.86
CA ILE A 98 -12.52 -7.43 -13.26
C ILE A 98 -13.43 -8.67 -13.20
N LEU A 99 -13.45 -9.46 -14.26
CA LEU A 99 -14.26 -10.68 -14.37
C LEU A 99 -13.80 -11.78 -13.41
N GLY A 100 -12.50 -11.85 -13.11
CA GLY A 100 -11.93 -12.83 -12.19
C GLY A 100 -12.34 -12.64 -10.73
N PHE A 101 -12.71 -11.41 -10.32
CA PHE A 101 -13.12 -11.15 -8.94
C PHE A 101 -14.45 -11.85 -8.62
N GLY A 102 -14.44 -12.67 -7.56
CA GLY A 102 -15.59 -13.50 -7.16
C GLY A 102 -15.73 -14.80 -7.97
N ASP A 103 -14.77 -15.09 -8.86
CA ASP A 103 -14.64 -16.38 -9.54
C ASP A 103 -13.58 -17.26 -8.82
N ILE A 104 -13.51 -18.55 -9.17
CA ILE A 104 -12.59 -19.54 -8.56
C ILE A 104 -11.10 -19.18 -8.66
N SER A 105 -10.72 -18.21 -9.48
CA SER A 105 -9.31 -17.89 -9.78
C SER A 105 -8.72 -16.71 -9.01
N THR A 106 -9.52 -15.73 -8.59
CA THR A 106 -9.01 -14.55 -7.87
C THR A 106 -10.01 -14.00 -6.86
N THR A 107 -9.60 -13.94 -5.59
CA THR A 107 -10.41 -13.37 -4.50
C THR A 107 -10.14 -11.88 -4.27
N ILE A 108 -9.18 -11.29 -4.97
CA ILE A 108 -8.74 -9.91 -4.80
C ILE A 108 -9.18 -9.10 -6.02
N PRO A 109 -9.94 -8.00 -5.84
CA PRO A 109 -10.36 -7.18 -6.96
C PRO A 109 -9.17 -6.41 -7.54
N PRO A 110 -9.13 -6.19 -8.86
CA PRO A 110 -8.04 -5.46 -9.50
C PRO A 110 -8.02 -4.01 -9.00
N SER A 111 -6.83 -3.43 -8.88
CA SER A 111 -6.71 -2.06 -8.39
C SER A 111 -5.52 -1.28 -8.96
N CYS A 112 -5.74 0.04 -8.95
CA CYS A 112 -4.81 1.10 -9.27
C CYS A 112 -4.56 1.92 -8.00
N LEU A 113 -3.29 2.06 -7.63
CA LEU A 113 -2.86 2.88 -6.50
C LEU A 113 -2.27 4.19 -6.98
N VAL A 114 -2.60 5.27 -6.27
CA VAL A 114 -2.17 6.63 -6.59
C VAL A 114 -1.75 7.32 -5.30
N SER A 115 -0.51 7.77 -5.24
CA SER A 115 -0.03 8.61 -4.15
C SER A 115 -0.25 10.09 -4.44
N ILE A 116 -0.63 10.84 -3.43
CA ILE A 116 -0.90 12.27 -3.51
C ILE A 116 -0.07 12.98 -2.45
N TYR A 117 0.87 13.81 -2.89
CA TYR A 117 1.77 14.55 -2.02
C TYR A 117 1.58 16.05 -2.21
N ALA A 118 1.71 16.80 -1.12
CA ALA A 118 1.81 18.24 -1.13
C ALA A 118 3.22 18.65 -0.69
N GLU A 119 3.85 19.54 -1.45
CA GLU A 119 5.11 20.18 -1.10
C GLU A 119 4.88 21.11 0.09
N ASN A 120 5.83 21.09 1.03
CA ASN A 120 5.87 22.06 2.12
C ASN A 120 6.44 23.39 1.62
N SER A 121 5.63 24.15 0.90
CA SER A 121 6.00 25.41 0.24
C SER A 121 4.91 26.46 0.43
N PRO A 122 5.25 27.74 0.62
CA PRO A 122 4.27 28.83 0.69
C PRO A 122 3.51 29.05 -0.64
N HIS A 123 3.98 28.45 -1.73
CA HIS A 123 3.36 28.52 -3.06
C HIS A 123 2.45 27.33 -3.35
N THR A 124 2.38 26.34 -2.46
CA THR A 124 1.47 25.20 -2.63
C THR A 124 0.04 25.66 -2.47
N VAL A 125 -0.81 25.36 -3.46
CA VAL A 125 -2.23 25.74 -3.37
C VAL A 125 -2.91 24.96 -2.24
N PRO A 126 -3.83 25.57 -1.47
CA PRO A 126 -4.38 24.94 -0.26
C PRO A 126 -5.27 23.74 -0.54
N ASN A 127 -5.89 23.70 -1.73
CA ASN A 127 -6.78 22.64 -2.16
C ASN A 127 -6.39 22.16 -3.56
N LEU A 128 -6.17 20.86 -3.69
CA LEU A 128 -6.08 20.14 -4.93
C LEU A 128 -7.48 19.73 -5.41
N SER A 129 -7.73 19.91 -6.70
CA SER A 129 -8.86 19.35 -7.42
C SER A 129 -8.32 18.90 -8.77
N TYR A 130 -7.96 17.63 -8.85
CA TYR A 130 -7.22 17.02 -9.95
C TYR A 130 -8.14 16.07 -10.73
N SER A 131 -8.40 16.36 -12.00
CA SER A 131 -9.18 15.49 -12.88
C SER A 131 -8.31 14.36 -13.43
N VAL A 132 -8.83 13.13 -13.33
CA VAL A 132 -8.25 11.90 -13.86
C VAL A 132 -9.21 11.32 -14.90
N PRO A 133 -9.06 11.63 -16.19
CA PRO A 133 -9.88 11.04 -17.24
C PRO A 133 -9.71 9.52 -17.32
N LEU A 134 -10.79 8.83 -17.63
CA LEU A 134 -10.78 7.39 -17.88
C LEU A 134 -10.73 7.12 -19.38
N LYS A 135 -9.72 6.37 -19.80
CA LYS A 135 -9.59 5.85 -21.18
C LYS A 135 -10.08 4.42 -21.24
N GLY A 136 -10.76 4.08 -22.34
CA GLY A 136 -11.26 2.73 -22.61
C GLY A 136 -12.68 2.46 -22.10
N VAL A 137 -13.31 3.45 -21.47
CA VAL A 137 -14.75 3.47 -21.18
C VAL A 137 -15.55 3.97 -22.39
N GLN A 138 -16.82 3.58 -22.48
CA GLN A 138 -17.72 3.96 -23.57
C GLN A 138 -18.16 5.42 -23.50
N GLU A 139 -18.50 5.89 -22.31
CA GLU A 139 -18.86 7.29 -22.05
C GLU A 139 -17.66 8.03 -21.45
N GLN A 140 -17.45 9.28 -21.87
CA GLN A 140 -16.39 10.10 -21.32
C GLN A 140 -16.64 10.33 -19.83
N MET A 141 -15.65 9.98 -19.01
CA MET A 141 -15.75 10.08 -17.56
C MET A 141 -14.39 10.42 -16.96
N GLU A 142 -14.41 11.10 -15.81
CA GLU A 142 -13.24 11.48 -15.05
C GLU A 142 -13.48 11.26 -13.55
N ILE A 143 -12.42 10.86 -12.84
CA ILE A 143 -12.41 10.84 -11.38
C ILE A 143 -11.80 12.17 -10.91
N ILE A 144 -12.47 12.87 -10.00
CA ILE A 144 -11.95 14.11 -9.44
C ILE A 144 -11.32 13.84 -8.07
N ILE A 145 -9.99 13.92 -8.01
CA ILE A 145 -9.25 13.82 -6.76
C ILE A 145 -9.28 15.18 -6.06
N ASN A 146 -10.01 15.26 -4.95
CA ASN A 146 -10.07 16.45 -4.12
C ASN A 146 -9.25 16.25 -2.83
N ARG A 147 -8.25 17.10 -2.60
CA ARG A 147 -7.45 17.06 -1.38
C ARG A 147 -7.19 18.45 -0.84
N SER A 148 -7.12 18.58 0.48
CA SER A 148 -6.68 19.81 1.13
C SER A 148 -5.40 19.55 1.90
N LEU A 149 -4.59 20.60 2.12
CA LEU A 149 -3.41 20.47 2.99
C LEU A 149 -3.79 19.96 4.39
N ARG A 150 -4.98 20.33 4.89
CA ARG A 150 -5.50 19.82 6.18
C ARG A 150 -5.76 18.31 6.15
N ASN A 151 -6.25 17.78 5.03
CA ASN A 151 -6.52 16.35 4.87
C ASN A 151 -5.20 15.56 4.94
N ILE A 152 -4.13 16.08 4.31
CA ILE A 152 -2.81 15.41 4.32
C ILE A 152 -2.10 15.56 5.66
N SER A 153 -2.23 16.71 6.32
CA SER A 153 -1.58 16.96 7.62
C SER A 153 -2.31 16.34 8.81
N SER A 154 -3.55 15.86 8.65
CA SER A 154 -4.26 15.10 9.69
C SER A 154 -3.77 13.65 9.69
N SER A 155 -2.57 13.45 10.21
CA SER A 155 -2.29 12.29 11.05
C SER A 155 -3.01 12.59 12.37
N ASP A 156 -4.07 11.85 12.71
CA ASP A 156 -4.77 12.09 13.98
C ASP A 156 -3.77 11.99 15.14
N PRO A 157 -3.65 13.03 15.98
CA PRO A 157 -2.92 12.92 17.23
C PRO A 157 -3.78 12.11 18.19
N VAL A 158 -3.24 11.03 18.75
CA VAL A 158 -3.85 10.34 19.88
C VAL A 158 -4.05 11.36 21.00
N ASN A 159 -5.31 11.67 21.29
CA ASN A 159 -5.74 12.57 22.34
C ASN A 159 -5.43 11.93 23.71
N ILE A 160 -4.31 12.35 24.34
CA ILE A 160 -4.07 12.12 25.77
C ILE A 160 -3.97 13.49 26.44
N ASN A 161 -5.06 13.91 27.05
CA ASN A 161 -5.06 14.93 28.10
C ASN A 161 -4.16 14.45 29.26
N ARG A 162 -2.88 14.83 29.26
CA ARG A 162 -2.05 14.99 30.47
C ARG A 162 -1.21 16.26 30.34
N SER A 163 -1.25 17.07 31.40
CA SER A 163 -0.47 18.30 31.58
C SER A 163 1.05 18.07 31.39
N PRO A 164 1.83 19.12 31.09
CA PRO A 164 3.01 19.02 30.24
C PRO A 164 4.27 18.61 31.02
N PRO A 165 5.15 17.83 30.38
CA PRO A 165 6.58 17.96 30.65
C PRO A 165 7.36 18.20 29.36
N SER A 166 8.07 19.34 29.35
CA SER A 166 9.29 19.67 28.63
C SER A 166 9.37 19.44 27.10
N ALA A 167 9.91 20.45 26.43
CA ALA A 167 10.06 20.58 24.98
C ALA A 167 10.41 19.27 24.25
N PRO A 168 9.80 19.00 23.07
CA PRO A 168 10.19 17.86 22.27
C PRO A 168 11.62 18.07 21.73
N PRO A 169 12.45 17.01 21.67
CA PRO A 169 13.70 17.06 20.93
C PRO A 169 13.39 17.25 19.43
N PRO A 170 14.33 17.81 18.66
CA PRO A 170 14.10 18.12 17.24
C PRO A 170 13.73 16.85 16.44
N PRO A 171 12.86 16.96 15.43
CA PRO A 171 12.53 15.85 14.55
C PRO A 171 13.78 15.45 13.76
N THR A 172 14.29 14.25 13.99
CA THR A 172 15.32 13.66 13.12
C THR A 172 14.69 13.21 11.79
N PRO A 173 15.43 13.37 10.68
CA PRO A 173 14.91 13.37 9.33
C PRO A 173 14.59 11.96 8.85
N SER A 174 13.69 11.86 7.88
CA SER A 174 13.62 10.74 6.94
C SER A 174 15.02 10.50 6.36
N GLY A 175 15.75 9.58 6.96
CA GLY A 175 17.12 9.25 6.64
C GLY A 175 17.24 7.75 6.66
N THR A 176 17.66 7.17 5.53
CA THR A 176 18.09 5.78 5.43
C THR A 176 18.85 5.38 6.68
N PHE A 177 18.37 4.38 7.44
CA PHE A 177 19.08 3.89 8.62
C PHE A 177 20.54 3.61 8.24
N ARG A 178 21.48 4.15 9.01
CA ARG A 178 22.89 3.79 8.96
C ARG A 178 23.04 2.29 9.22
N GLY A 179 23.46 1.56 8.18
CA GLY A 179 23.57 0.09 8.21
C GLY A 179 24.58 -0.43 9.23
N ASP A 180 25.65 0.31 9.52
CA ASP A 180 26.65 -0.03 10.53
C ASP A 180 26.09 0.00 11.95
N ILE A 181 25.33 1.04 12.29
CA ILE A 181 24.66 1.18 13.59
C ILE A 181 23.55 0.12 13.71
N ALA A 182 22.73 -0.04 12.67
CA ALA A 182 21.65 -1.02 12.65
C ALA A 182 22.17 -2.46 12.78
N HIS A 183 23.26 -2.79 12.09
CA HIS A 183 23.90 -4.09 12.19
C HIS A 183 24.41 -4.36 13.61
N ARG A 184 25.05 -3.37 14.25
CA ARG A 184 25.51 -3.49 15.64
C ARG A 184 24.34 -3.78 16.59
N VAL A 185 23.29 -2.98 16.51
CA VAL A 185 22.10 -3.12 17.37
C VAL A 185 21.43 -4.48 17.19
N MET A 186 21.24 -4.92 15.93
CA MET A 186 20.68 -6.24 15.64
C MET A 186 21.55 -7.38 16.18
N THR A 187 22.87 -7.25 16.08
CA THR A 187 23.81 -8.25 16.60
C THR A 187 23.72 -8.34 18.13
N GLU A 188 23.68 -7.19 18.82
CA GLU A 188 23.55 -7.13 20.28
C GLU A 188 22.21 -7.66 20.79
N CYS A 189 21.15 -7.55 19.99
CA CYS A 189 19.80 -7.99 20.35
C CYS A 189 19.43 -9.39 19.85
N THR A 190 20.39 -10.15 19.30
CA THR A 190 20.16 -11.48 18.71
C THR A 190 19.41 -12.42 19.64
N SER A 191 19.76 -12.48 20.92
CA SER A 191 19.07 -13.32 21.90
C SER A 191 17.62 -12.89 22.13
N SER A 192 17.39 -11.59 22.35
CA SER A 192 16.04 -11.04 22.52
C SER A 192 15.16 -11.25 21.29
N ILE A 193 15.75 -11.25 20.08
CA ILE A 193 15.05 -11.55 18.83
C ILE A 193 14.64 -13.03 18.77
N LYS A 194 15.51 -13.95 19.20
CA LYS A 194 15.13 -15.38 19.30
C LYS A 194 14.03 -15.63 20.33
N ASP A 195 14.10 -14.93 21.46
CA ASP A 195 13.19 -15.15 22.59
C ASP A 195 11.84 -14.42 22.44
N CYS A 196 11.68 -13.57 21.42
CA CYS A 196 10.45 -12.79 21.26
C CYS A 196 9.23 -13.64 20.85
N GLY A 197 9.47 -14.84 20.31
CA GLY A 197 8.43 -15.80 19.94
C GLY A 197 7.67 -15.44 18.66
N ILE A 198 8.30 -14.71 17.74
CA ILE A 198 7.76 -14.45 16.40
C ILE A 198 7.66 -15.76 15.59
N ASP A 199 6.57 -15.92 14.83
CA ASP A 199 6.45 -17.07 13.93
C ASP A 199 7.47 -16.99 12.79
N ILE A 200 8.28 -18.04 12.65
CA ILE A 200 9.37 -18.09 11.65
C ILE A 200 8.79 -18.09 10.23
N SER A 201 7.64 -18.73 10.00
CA SER A 201 7.04 -18.81 8.67
C SER A 201 6.51 -17.44 8.24
N PHE A 202 5.83 -16.74 9.15
CA PHE A 202 5.40 -15.35 8.98
C PHE A 202 6.59 -14.44 8.65
N LEU A 203 7.65 -14.49 9.46
CA LEU A 203 8.82 -13.65 9.26
C LEU A 203 9.50 -13.93 7.91
N VAL A 204 9.62 -15.21 7.51
CA VAL A 204 10.17 -15.60 6.21
C VAL A 204 9.30 -15.10 5.05
N ASP A 205 7.98 -15.20 5.16
CA ASP A 205 7.04 -14.76 4.13
C ASP A 205 7.09 -13.24 3.95
N LYS A 206 7.14 -12.49 5.04
CA LYS A 206 7.29 -11.03 5.01
C LYS A 206 8.63 -10.60 4.41
N LEU A 207 9.73 -11.24 4.79
CA LEU A 207 11.04 -10.96 4.20
C LEU A 207 11.08 -11.29 2.69
N LEU A 208 10.31 -12.28 2.23
CA LEU A 208 10.15 -12.59 0.82
C LEU A 208 9.31 -11.53 0.09
N GLU A 209 8.21 -11.06 0.68
CA GLU A 209 7.38 -9.96 0.14
C GLU A 209 8.21 -8.69 -0.10
N HIS A 210 9.10 -8.38 0.85
CA HIS A 210 10.02 -7.25 0.78
C HIS A 210 11.27 -7.50 -0.08
N LYS A 211 11.40 -8.68 -0.69
CA LYS A 211 12.56 -9.10 -1.52
C LYS A 211 13.90 -9.06 -0.78
N ILE A 212 13.87 -9.17 0.55
CA ILE A 212 15.08 -9.32 1.39
C ILE A 212 15.57 -10.76 1.31
N VAL A 213 14.62 -11.71 1.27
CA VAL A 213 14.86 -13.14 1.06
C VAL A 213 14.32 -13.51 -0.33
N ASN A 214 14.98 -14.42 -1.04
CA ASN A 214 14.49 -14.99 -2.30
C ASN A 214 13.98 -16.43 -2.14
N SER A 215 13.34 -16.99 -3.17
CA SER A 215 12.79 -18.35 -3.14
C SER A 215 13.84 -19.46 -2.92
N ARG A 216 15.12 -19.21 -3.18
CA ARG A 216 16.21 -20.16 -2.87
C ARG A 216 16.57 -20.12 -1.40
N GLU A 217 16.72 -18.93 -0.82
CA GLU A 217 16.99 -18.73 0.60
C GLU A 217 15.84 -19.22 1.47
N LYS A 218 14.59 -18.92 1.11
CA LYS A 218 13.40 -19.48 1.77
C LYS A 218 13.47 -21.01 1.85
N ARG A 219 13.76 -21.69 0.73
CA ARG A 219 13.92 -23.16 0.72
C ARG A 219 15.07 -23.64 1.61
N LYS A 220 16.18 -22.89 1.68
CA LYS A 220 17.32 -23.22 2.55
C LYS A 220 16.94 -23.10 4.03
N ILE A 221 16.18 -22.08 4.41
CA ILE A 221 15.67 -21.88 5.77
C ILE A 221 14.69 -23.00 6.10
N THR A 222 13.68 -23.26 5.27
CA THR A 222 12.68 -24.32 5.51
C THR A 222 13.28 -25.73 5.57
N ALA A 223 14.45 -25.96 4.97
CA ALA A 223 15.15 -27.25 5.00
C ALA A 223 15.90 -27.53 6.32
N ARG A 224 15.98 -26.56 7.25
CA ARG A 224 16.59 -26.77 8.57
C ARG A 224 15.68 -27.59 9.48
N GLU A 225 16.29 -28.40 10.35
CA GLU A 225 15.58 -29.36 11.21
C GLU A 225 14.88 -28.69 12.38
N THR A 226 15.55 -27.75 13.06
CA THR A 226 15.02 -27.09 14.27
C THR A 226 14.64 -25.65 13.99
N ASP A 227 13.71 -25.11 14.77
CA ASP A 227 13.29 -23.71 14.67
C ASP A 227 14.42 -22.76 15.08
N ASP A 228 15.29 -23.16 16.02
CA ASP A 228 16.50 -22.42 16.37
C ASP A 228 17.46 -22.30 15.19
N ASP A 229 17.73 -23.39 14.46
CA ASP A 229 18.59 -23.38 13.28
C ASP A 229 18.00 -22.54 12.14
N LYS A 230 16.67 -22.56 11.99
CA LYS A 230 15.95 -21.71 11.03
C LYS A 230 16.14 -20.24 11.40
N MET A 231 15.96 -19.90 12.66
CA MET A 231 16.07 -18.54 13.16
C MET A 231 17.50 -18.01 13.04
N ASP A 232 18.51 -18.84 13.30
CA ASP A 232 19.92 -18.48 13.12
C ASP A 232 20.27 -18.16 11.66
N GLU A 233 19.84 -19.01 10.72
CA GLU A 233 20.03 -18.74 9.29
C GLU A 233 19.30 -17.46 8.86
N LEU A 234 18.08 -17.25 9.36
CA LEU A 234 17.28 -16.08 9.05
C LEU A 234 17.94 -14.79 9.55
N LEU A 235 18.39 -14.79 10.80
CA LEU A 235 19.09 -13.64 11.40
C LEU A 235 20.39 -13.35 10.67
N HIS A 236 21.13 -14.38 10.26
CA HIS A 236 22.33 -14.21 9.44
C HIS A 236 22.04 -13.50 8.11
N ILE A 237 20.95 -13.86 7.43
CA ILE A 237 20.52 -13.21 6.18
C ILE A 237 20.08 -11.76 6.43
N ILE A 238 19.30 -11.52 7.48
CA ILE A 238 18.85 -10.16 7.84
C ILE A 238 20.05 -9.26 8.16
N LEU A 239 20.99 -9.73 9.01
CA LEU A 239 22.20 -8.98 9.36
C LEU A 239 23.03 -8.64 8.12
N SER A 240 23.28 -9.63 7.26
CA SER A 240 24.00 -9.43 6.00
C SER A 240 23.30 -8.39 5.11
N SER A 241 21.98 -8.44 5.05
CA SER A 241 21.16 -7.52 4.26
C SER A 241 21.17 -6.09 4.82
N ILE A 242 21.16 -5.94 6.15
CA ILE A 242 21.27 -4.65 6.84
C ILE A 242 22.64 -4.01 6.60
N HIS A 243 23.70 -4.81 6.61
CA HIS A 243 25.05 -4.32 6.30
C HIS A 243 25.12 -3.72 4.89
N MET A 244 24.48 -4.38 3.91
CA MET A 244 24.43 -3.93 2.52
C MET A 244 23.45 -2.76 2.29
N ASN A 245 22.35 -2.73 3.04
CA ASN A 245 21.32 -1.70 2.93
C ASN A 245 20.59 -1.53 4.26
N GLY A 246 20.92 -0.46 4.99
CA GLY A 246 20.34 -0.21 6.31
C GLY A 246 18.81 -0.04 6.30
N LYS A 247 18.16 0.21 5.15
CA LYS A 247 16.68 0.20 5.07
C LYS A 247 16.06 -1.13 5.52
N VAL A 248 16.79 -2.24 5.39
CA VAL A 248 16.34 -3.56 5.83
C VAL A 248 16.05 -3.58 7.34
N PHE A 249 16.77 -2.77 8.13
CA PHE A 249 16.51 -2.64 9.56
C PHE A 249 15.13 -2.04 9.82
N GLY A 250 14.78 -0.97 9.11
CA GLY A 250 13.43 -0.38 9.21
C GLY A 250 12.33 -1.38 8.82
N ILE A 251 12.54 -2.11 7.72
CA ILE A 251 11.59 -3.15 7.28
C ILE A 251 11.44 -4.24 8.35
N PHE A 252 12.54 -4.68 8.98
CA PHE A 252 12.48 -5.67 10.05
C PHE A 252 11.69 -5.16 11.26
N ILE A 253 11.87 -3.89 11.65
CA ILE A 253 11.09 -3.25 12.72
C ILE A 253 9.60 -3.19 12.37
N ASP A 254 9.27 -2.87 11.12
CA ASP A 254 7.88 -2.82 10.65
C ASP A 254 7.24 -4.21 10.69
N ILE A 255 7.96 -5.26 10.30
CA ILE A 255 7.49 -6.65 10.36
C ILE A 255 7.22 -7.09 11.81
N LEU A 256 8.10 -6.73 12.76
CA LEU A 256 7.87 -7.02 14.19
C LEU A 256 6.60 -6.34 14.73
N ARG A 257 6.29 -5.12 14.24
CA ARG A 257 5.06 -4.40 14.61
C ARG A 257 3.82 -4.99 13.93
N GLU A 258 3.96 -5.52 12.72
CA GLU A 258 2.86 -6.15 11.95
C GLU A 258 2.38 -7.47 12.59
N GLU A 259 3.27 -8.21 13.25
CA GLU A 259 2.91 -9.43 14.00
C GLU A 259 1.95 -9.13 15.17
N ASP A 260 1.85 -7.87 15.62
CA ASP A 260 0.91 -7.35 16.62
C ASP A 260 0.87 -8.12 17.96
N THR A 261 2.02 -8.66 18.39
CA THR A 261 2.16 -9.23 19.73
C THR A 261 2.85 -8.26 20.68
N LEU A 262 2.49 -8.32 21.97
CA LEU A 262 3.16 -7.51 23.00
C LEU A 262 4.68 -7.70 23.02
N ARG A 263 5.17 -8.90 22.71
CA ARG A 263 6.60 -9.22 22.72
C ARG A 263 7.33 -8.63 21.51
N THR A 264 6.75 -8.76 20.31
CA THR A 264 7.37 -8.25 19.08
C THR A 264 7.33 -6.72 19.02
N ILE A 265 6.25 -6.09 19.51
CA ILE A 265 6.17 -4.62 19.65
C ILE A 265 7.22 -4.10 20.64
N ALA A 266 7.32 -4.70 21.83
CA ALA A 266 8.31 -4.31 22.83
C ALA A 266 9.76 -4.49 22.32
N LEU A 267 10.02 -5.57 21.58
CA LEU A 267 11.31 -5.77 20.92
C LEU A 267 11.59 -4.71 19.86
N ALA A 268 10.60 -4.37 19.03
CA ALA A 268 10.73 -3.33 18.00
C ALA A 268 11.06 -1.96 18.61
N ASP A 269 10.41 -1.59 19.72
CA ASP A 269 10.71 -0.37 20.46
C ASP A 269 12.13 -0.41 21.05
N THR A 270 12.51 -1.53 21.68
CA THR A 270 13.86 -1.71 22.26
C THR A 270 14.97 -1.57 21.21
N LEU A 271 14.79 -2.17 20.03
CA LEU A 271 15.73 -2.05 18.91
C LEU A 271 15.85 -0.61 18.41
N MET A 272 14.72 0.12 18.33
CA MET A 272 14.70 1.52 17.91
C MET A 272 15.33 2.45 18.93
N ASP A 273 15.18 2.18 20.23
CA ASP A 273 15.81 2.96 21.28
C ASP A 273 17.33 2.75 21.27
N LYS A 274 17.80 1.50 21.21
CA LYS A 274 19.23 1.17 21.04
C LYS A 274 19.86 1.72 19.78
N TYR A 275 19.08 1.90 18.71
CA TYR A 275 19.56 2.53 17.48
C TYR A 275 19.83 4.02 17.63
N LYS A 276 19.11 4.70 18.53
CA LYS A 276 19.25 6.14 18.80
C LYS A 276 20.32 6.46 19.84
N GLU A 277 20.83 5.47 20.56
CA GLU A 277 21.98 5.55 21.50
C GLU A 277 23.32 5.69 20.76
#